data_AF-A0A6P8WN39-F1
#
_entry.id   AF-A0A6P8WN39-F1
#
_cell.length_a   1.000
_cell.length_b   1.000
_cell.length_c   1.000
_cell.angle_alpha   90.00
_cell.angle_beta   90.00
_cell.angle_gamma   90.00
#
_symmetry.space_group_name_H-M   'P 1'
#
loop_
_entity.id
_entity.type
_entity.pdbx_description
1 polymer ?
#
loop_
_entity_poly.entity_id
_entity_poly.type
_entity_poly.pdbx_seq_one_letter_code
_entity_poly.pdbx_strand_id
1 'polypeptide(L)'
;MPPKRKSSKSKSKDKEANKVSQVDRTFYELQITDLNQKLARLRAHLASLDEANVVMTAKLQDIDHDRTDVAAHLERTLAERNNSITELEERLVEVSKVRNEENRVAQEKIADLEGKYKAMHDQLTSEIKLLNGKLNSLDEFRIQRDVLLAKFDDQESEIKEKEKYHKEALYNMEQAAVVEKDALKKEVEAKLLQVSEDFTRSSEIRNAGYTRRLIRENIALQKEIDMLVMSQIKIQQQYNNQKEKHKEIIEQYSALDQIKNELVRNSINKIKIIEGLTHNYETLKAKYVEALQYRRAYEEQQKTEQQLDETNKDAAGKVRSLCRRVENMMLEKKHLEAMHDQHEGEIVRLRGIIQQIKATVRDAIITQQGVTLFPERLEEANVDEPHVIQEVREEALSMNKLARIDLLTQLMNIVSSHSAELPKTPSIETIETATSELYTPGKMGFMPHKPRPAVCDLFETEVRKPLPDLRVTLPDCLLKGQVQAGDVEKRGERANIIDVEMGTTLYVSSSREDDIVEMDEEPLEEPEGSSSSVSVKKESSEGSAAAPAIMPLTKQEDKIIDTKSAHSVTTVGTTSGPMGEEEELDEEDEFEIHLFY
;
A
#
# COMPACT_ATOMS: atom_id res chain seq x y z
N MET A 1 40.46 102.33 11.88
CA MET A 1 40.98 103.69 12.18
C MET A 1 41.53 103.72 13.62
N PRO A 2 42.59 104.50 13.91
CA PRO A 2 43.13 104.75 15.27
C PRO A 2 42.45 106.01 15.88
N PRO A 3 42.80 106.49 17.10
CA PRO A 3 44.10 107.14 17.47
C PRO A 3 44.80 106.44 18.68
N LYS A 4 46.13 106.43 18.85
CA LYS A 4 47.10 107.53 19.14
C LYS A 4 46.77 108.27 20.47
N ARG A 5 47.71 108.60 21.38
CA ARG A 5 49.18 108.74 21.26
C ARG A 5 49.88 108.80 22.66
N LYS A 6 51.18 108.44 22.69
CA LYS A 6 52.35 108.92 23.51
C LYS A 6 52.08 110.06 24.55
N SER A 7 52.77 110.26 25.69
CA SER A 7 54.17 110.02 26.15
C SER A 7 54.31 110.48 27.63
N SER A 8 55.38 110.31 28.43
CA SER A 8 56.49 109.33 28.52
C SER A 8 57.51 109.72 29.64
N LYS A 9 58.16 108.73 30.29
CA LYS A 9 59.49 108.81 30.96
C LYS A 9 59.64 109.74 32.21
N SER A 10 59.82 109.15 33.41
CA SER A 10 61.09 109.16 34.19
C SER A 10 60.92 108.81 35.69
N LYS A 11 62.07 108.54 36.35
CA LYS A 11 62.24 107.96 37.69
C LYS A 11 61.82 108.88 38.85
N SER A 12 61.32 108.27 39.93
CA SER A 12 61.91 108.47 41.28
C SER A 12 61.54 107.31 42.22
N LYS A 13 62.48 106.96 43.11
CA LYS A 13 62.16 106.22 44.34
C LYS A 13 61.57 107.23 45.33
N ASP A 14 60.50 106.90 46.04
CA ASP A 14 60.62 106.55 47.48
C ASP A 14 59.28 106.10 48.08
N LYS A 15 59.41 105.35 49.19
CA LYS A 15 58.55 105.32 50.38
C LYS A 15 57.10 105.83 50.25
N GLU A 16 56.13 104.92 50.36
CA GLU A 16 55.38 104.71 51.61
C GLU A 16 54.53 103.43 51.44
N ALA A 17 54.80 102.40 52.23
CA ALA A 17 53.97 102.10 53.39
C ALA A 17 52.48 101.95 53.04
N ASN A 18 52.07 100.70 52.81
CA ASN A 18 50.99 100.05 53.57
C ASN A 18 50.04 101.02 54.29
N LYS A 19 49.19 101.67 53.50
CA LYS A 19 47.95 102.33 53.95
C LYS A 19 46.76 101.78 53.15
N VAL A 20 46.80 100.48 52.88
CA VAL A 20 45.63 99.64 53.18
C VAL A 20 45.36 99.92 54.65
N SER A 21 44.24 100.58 54.99
CA SER A 21 43.95 100.96 56.38
C SER A 21 44.03 99.72 57.26
N GLN A 22 44.37 99.85 58.54
CA GLN A 22 44.33 98.70 59.45
C GLN A 22 42.94 98.03 59.41
N VAL A 23 41.89 98.84 59.22
CA VAL A 23 40.52 98.43 58.93
C VAL A 23 40.43 97.59 57.64
N ASP A 24 40.89 98.10 56.50
CA ASP A 24 40.85 97.40 55.20
C ASP A 24 41.65 96.09 55.25
N ARG A 25 42.78 96.07 55.96
CA ARG A 25 43.59 94.87 56.14
C ARG A 25 42.84 93.83 56.96
N THR A 26 42.23 94.22 58.08
CA THR A 26 41.36 93.31 58.85
C THR A 26 40.12 92.87 58.08
N PHE A 27 39.59 93.72 57.18
CA PHE A 27 38.47 93.37 56.30
C PHE A 27 38.87 92.33 55.25
N TYR A 28 40.01 92.49 54.58
CA TYR A 28 40.53 91.49 53.64
C TYR A 28 40.96 90.19 54.35
N GLU A 29 41.58 90.28 55.52
CA GLU A 29 41.90 89.10 56.34
C GLU A 29 40.62 88.35 56.76
N LEU A 30 39.59 89.06 57.21
CA LEU A 30 38.27 88.48 57.51
C LEU A 30 37.62 87.85 56.27
N GLN A 31 37.64 88.53 55.12
CA GLN A 31 37.13 88.02 53.85
C GLN A 31 37.88 86.76 53.39
N ILE A 32 39.21 86.71 53.55
CA ILE A 32 40.03 85.53 53.28
C ILE A 32 39.64 84.39 54.23
N THR A 33 39.38 84.65 55.52
CA THR A 33 38.93 83.59 56.44
C THR A 33 37.54 83.06 56.11
N ASP A 34 36.58 83.92 55.75
CA ASP A 34 35.23 83.51 55.31
C ASP A 34 35.27 82.72 53.99
N LEU A 35 36.05 83.18 53.01
CA LEU A 35 36.27 82.45 51.75
C LEU A 35 36.95 81.10 51.99
N ASN A 36 37.95 81.02 52.86
CA ASN A 36 38.60 79.75 53.22
C ASN A 36 37.64 78.82 53.98
N GLN A 37 36.78 79.34 54.86
CA GLN A 37 35.74 78.54 55.50
C GLN A 37 34.71 78.02 54.49
N LYS A 38 34.25 78.85 53.55
CA LYS A 38 33.35 78.43 52.45
C LYS A 38 34.00 77.36 51.58
N LEU A 39 35.28 77.53 51.25
CA LEU A 39 36.06 76.58 50.46
C LEU A 39 36.27 75.26 51.23
N ALA A 40 36.54 75.31 52.53
CA ALA A 40 36.61 74.12 53.38
C ALA A 40 35.27 73.38 53.48
N ARG A 41 34.14 74.09 53.62
CA ARG A 41 32.79 73.50 53.58
C ARG A 41 32.49 72.85 52.23
N LEU A 42 32.84 73.51 51.12
CA LEU A 42 32.69 72.95 49.78
C LEU A 42 33.57 71.72 49.55
N ARG A 43 34.82 71.71 50.04
CA ARG A 43 35.69 70.52 49.99
C ARG A 43 35.14 69.36 50.83
N ALA A 44 34.64 69.62 52.03
CA ALA A 44 34.02 68.61 52.88
C ALA A 44 32.73 68.05 52.23
N HIS A 45 31.93 68.91 51.60
CA HIS A 45 30.74 68.50 50.86
C HIS A 45 31.09 67.68 49.60
N LEU A 46 32.12 68.06 48.86
CA LEU A 46 32.62 67.26 47.72
C LEU A 46 33.14 65.90 48.20
N ALA A 47 33.97 65.85 49.24
CA ALA A 47 34.45 64.59 49.81
C ALA A 47 33.29 63.68 50.28
N SER A 48 32.25 64.26 50.89
CA SER A 48 31.04 63.53 51.28
C SER A 48 30.20 63.05 50.08
N LEU A 49 30.15 63.82 48.98
CA LEU A 49 29.54 63.38 47.72
C LEU A 49 30.35 62.29 47.03
N ASP A 50 31.68 62.37 47.05
CA ASP A 50 32.57 61.36 46.48
C ASP A 50 32.47 60.04 47.26
N GLU A 51 32.47 60.10 48.60
CA GLU A 51 32.22 58.94 49.47
C GLU A 51 30.82 58.35 49.21
N ALA A 52 29.78 59.19 49.10
CA ALA A 52 28.43 58.73 48.76
C ALA A 52 28.38 58.09 47.36
N ASN A 53 29.05 58.65 46.36
CA ASN A 53 29.15 58.07 45.02
C ASN A 53 29.83 56.69 45.07
N VAL A 54 30.96 56.56 45.76
CA VAL A 54 31.66 55.26 45.93
C VAL A 54 30.73 54.23 46.57
N VAL A 55 30.06 54.58 47.67
CA VAL A 55 29.10 53.70 48.35
C VAL A 55 27.91 53.32 47.44
N MET A 56 27.41 54.24 46.62
CA MET A 56 26.33 53.92 45.66
C MET A 56 26.82 53.06 44.50
N THR A 57 28.05 53.26 44.00
CA THR A 57 28.61 52.39 42.95
C THR A 57 28.87 50.96 43.46
N ALA A 58 29.34 50.79 44.70
CA ALA A 58 29.48 49.48 45.32
C ALA A 58 28.10 48.78 45.44
N LYS A 59 27.08 49.47 45.96
CA LYS A 59 25.71 48.93 46.04
C LYS A 59 25.11 48.56 44.68
N LEU A 60 25.44 49.29 43.62
CA LEU A 60 25.02 48.93 42.26
C LEU A 60 25.71 47.65 41.78
N GLN A 61 27.01 47.49 42.06
CA GLN A 61 27.74 46.25 41.76
C GLN A 61 27.20 45.05 42.55
N ASP A 62 26.89 45.23 43.84
CA ASP A 62 26.26 44.19 44.67
C ASP A 62 24.90 43.78 44.07
N ILE A 63 24.04 44.75 43.73
CA ILE A 63 22.72 44.49 43.11
C ILE A 63 22.85 43.80 41.76
N ASP A 64 23.82 44.18 40.93
CA ASP A 64 24.02 43.55 39.62
C ASP A 64 24.61 42.13 39.77
N HIS A 65 25.44 41.87 40.78
CA HIS A 65 25.88 40.51 41.11
C HIS A 65 24.72 39.64 41.61
N ASP A 66 23.93 40.12 42.58
CA ASP A 66 22.72 39.43 43.07
C ASP A 66 21.76 39.12 41.91
N ARG A 67 21.58 40.05 40.97
CA ARG A 67 20.78 39.83 39.75
C ARG A 67 21.34 38.72 38.86
N THR A 68 22.65 38.69 38.63
CA THR A 68 23.27 37.62 37.83
C THR A 68 23.14 36.26 38.50
N ASP A 69 23.28 36.19 39.83
CA ASP A 69 23.16 34.94 40.60
C ASP A 69 21.72 34.43 40.63
N VAL A 70 20.73 35.32 40.84
CA VAL A 70 19.30 35.00 40.75
C VAL A 70 18.93 34.55 39.33
N ALA A 71 19.41 35.24 38.29
CA ALA A 71 19.18 34.84 36.89
C ALA A 71 19.76 33.44 36.62
N ALA A 72 21.02 33.18 36.99
CA ALA A 72 21.66 31.88 36.80
C ALA A 72 21.00 30.76 37.62
N HIS A 73 20.45 31.06 38.81
CA HIS A 73 19.65 30.12 39.58
C HIS A 73 18.33 29.78 38.87
N LEU A 74 17.62 30.79 38.35
CA LEU A 74 16.37 30.60 37.61
C LEU A 74 16.60 29.84 36.31
N GLU A 75 17.67 30.13 35.57
CA GLU A 75 18.07 29.40 34.36
C GLU A 75 18.37 27.93 34.65
N ARG A 76 19.15 27.63 35.70
CA ARG A 76 19.39 26.24 36.16
C ARG A 76 18.09 25.54 36.53
N THR A 77 17.24 26.20 37.31
CA THR A 77 15.93 25.65 37.72
C THR A 77 15.05 25.38 36.50
N LEU A 78 15.00 26.28 35.51
CA LEU A 78 14.24 26.09 34.28
C LEU A 78 14.80 24.94 33.43
N ALA A 79 16.12 24.79 33.33
CA ALA A 79 16.76 23.67 32.63
C ALA A 79 16.43 22.33 33.31
N GLU A 80 16.53 22.24 34.64
CA GLU A 80 16.15 21.04 35.41
C GLU A 80 14.67 20.67 35.21
N ARG A 81 13.78 21.68 35.18
CA ARG A 81 12.34 21.46 34.92
C ARG A 81 12.07 21.03 33.49
N ASN A 82 12.75 21.61 32.50
CA ASN A 82 12.64 21.18 31.10
C ASN A 82 13.14 19.74 30.92
N ASN A 83 14.28 19.37 31.50
CA ASN A 83 14.78 17.99 31.48
C ASN A 83 13.79 17.01 32.14
N SER A 84 13.18 17.42 33.26
CA SER A 84 12.14 16.64 33.93
C SER A 84 10.88 16.47 33.04
N ILE A 85 10.51 17.49 32.27
CA ILE A 85 9.40 17.43 31.32
C ILE A 85 9.74 16.46 30.18
N THR A 86 10.92 16.57 29.56
CA THR A 86 11.32 15.68 28.46
C THR A 86 11.41 14.21 28.92
N GLU A 87 11.95 13.94 30.11
CA GLU A 87 11.94 12.58 30.68
C GLU A 87 10.51 12.03 30.89
N LEU A 88 9.57 12.87 31.33
CA LEU A 88 8.18 12.46 31.53
C LEU A 88 7.44 12.26 30.20
N GLU A 89 7.74 13.06 29.18
CA GLU A 89 7.23 12.91 27.81
C GLU A 89 7.75 11.61 27.17
N GLU A 90 9.04 11.30 27.31
CA GLU A 90 9.65 10.05 26.86
C GLU A 90 8.99 8.83 27.54
N ARG A 91 8.88 8.84 28.88
CA ARG A 91 8.19 7.77 29.64
C ARG A 91 6.72 7.64 29.22
N LEU A 92 6.02 8.74 28.95
CA LEU A 92 4.64 8.71 28.49
C LEU A 92 4.52 8.09 27.09
N VAL A 93 5.46 8.38 26.19
CA VAL A 93 5.54 7.76 24.86
C VAL A 93 5.83 6.26 24.97
N GLU A 94 6.73 5.83 25.87
CA GLU A 94 7.02 4.41 26.12
C GLU A 94 5.80 3.66 26.66
N VAL A 95 5.15 4.19 27.71
CA VAL A 95 3.93 3.61 28.29
C VAL A 95 2.80 3.55 27.25
N SER A 96 2.67 4.58 26.40
CA SER A 96 1.71 4.61 25.29
C SER A 96 2.01 3.50 24.25
N LYS A 97 3.28 3.30 23.88
CA LYS A 97 3.70 2.21 22.98
C LYS A 97 3.36 0.83 23.54
N VAL A 98 3.69 0.57 24.82
CA VAL A 98 3.37 -0.71 25.49
C VAL A 98 1.86 -0.94 25.50
N ARG A 99 1.08 0.05 25.93
CA ARG A 99 -0.39 -0.02 25.95
C ARG A 99 -1.00 -0.30 24.58
N ASN A 100 -0.45 0.31 23.52
CA ASN A 100 -0.92 0.10 22.15
C ASN A 100 -0.61 -1.32 21.66
N GLU A 101 0.55 -1.87 22.00
CA GLU A 101 0.89 -3.26 21.66
C GLU A 101 0.08 -4.27 22.48
N GLU A 102 -0.15 -4.03 23.77
CA GLU A 102 -1.06 -4.83 24.59
C GLU A 102 -2.49 -4.82 24.04
N ASN A 103 -3.00 -3.65 23.65
CA ASN A 103 -4.30 -3.53 22.99
C ASN A 103 -4.34 -4.28 21.65
N ARG A 104 -3.28 -4.20 20.84
CA ARG A 104 -3.16 -4.91 19.56
C ARG A 104 -3.22 -6.42 19.76
N VAL A 105 -2.44 -6.95 20.71
CA VAL A 105 -2.41 -8.38 21.08
C VAL A 105 -3.74 -8.83 21.69
N ALA A 106 -4.42 -7.98 22.46
CA ALA A 106 -5.75 -8.27 22.99
C ALA A 106 -6.81 -8.34 21.87
N GLN A 107 -6.80 -7.40 20.93
CA GLN A 107 -7.67 -7.40 19.75
C GLN A 107 -7.44 -8.61 18.85
N GLU A 108 -6.18 -8.97 18.60
CA GLU A 108 -5.80 -10.17 17.85
C GLU A 108 -6.36 -11.43 18.51
N LYS A 109 -6.20 -11.59 19.84
CA LYS A 109 -6.78 -12.70 20.62
C LYS A 109 -8.31 -12.73 20.59
N ILE A 110 -8.97 -11.58 20.62
CA ILE A 110 -10.44 -11.49 20.53
C ILE A 110 -10.90 -11.98 19.15
N ALA A 111 -10.31 -11.47 18.07
CA ALA A 111 -10.63 -11.91 16.70
C ALA A 111 -10.38 -13.42 16.50
N ASP A 112 -9.30 -13.94 17.07
CA ASP A 112 -8.97 -15.38 17.09
C ASP A 112 -10.05 -16.22 17.80
N LEU A 113 -10.55 -15.74 18.94
CA LEU A 113 -11.59 -16.42 19.72
C LEU A 113 -12.97 -16.30 19.05
N GLU A 114 -13.31 -15.16 18.47
CA GLU A 114 -14.52 -14.96 17.66
C GLU A 114 -14.51 -15.87 16.42
N GLY A 115 -13.36 -15.99 15.74
CA GLY A 115 -13.17 -16.92 14.62
C GLY A 115 -13.36 -18.38 15.03
N LYS A 116 -12.77 -18.81 16.15
CA LYS A 116 -12.94 -20.17 16.71
C LYS A 116 -14.39 -20.44 17.13
N TYR A 117 -15.03 -19.48 17.79
CA TYR A 117 -16.44 -19.57 18.20
C TYR A 117 -17.35 -19.70 16.98
N LYS A 118 -17.14 -18.88 15.95
CA LYS A 118 -17.92 -18.94 14.71
C LYS A 118 -17.72 -20.28 13.99
N ALA A 119 -16.49 -20.77 13.87
CA ALA A 119 -16.22 -22.08 13.27
C ALA A 119 -16.89 -23.23 14.04
N MET A 120 -16.84 -23.21 15.38
CA MET A 120 -17.56 -24.18 16.23
C MET A 120 -19.08 -24.08 16.06
N HIS A 121 -19.62 -22.86 16.03
CA HIS A 121 -21.04 -22.61 15.83
C HIS A 121 -21.52 -23.13 14.47
N ASP A 122 -20.77 -22.86 13.40
CA ASP A 122 -21.09 -23.32 12.04
C ASP A 122 -20.97 -24.84 11.93
N GLN A 123 -19.98 -25.46 12.59
CA GLN A 123 -19.85 -26.92 12.71
C GLN A 123 -21.07 -27.53 13.42
N LEU A 124 -21.41 -27.06 14.62
CA LEU A 124 -22.57 -27.54 15.38
C LEU A 124 -23.88 -27.32 14.62
N THR A 125 -24.02 -26.19 13.92
CA THR A 125 -25.18 -25.92 13.05
C THR A 125 -25.26 -26.91 11.88
N SER A 126 -24.12 -27.29 11.30
CA SER A 126 -24.07 -28.32 10.24
C SER A 126 -24.43 -29.71 10.77
N GLU A 127 -24.00 -30.05 11.99
CA GLU A 127 -24.31 -31.31 12.66
C GLU A 127 -25.81 -31.40 13.01
N ILE A 128 -26.40 -30.33 13.56
CA ILE A 128 -27.85 -30.24 13.81
C ILE A 128 -28.65 -30.43 12.51
N LYS A 129 -28.23 -29.80 11.40
CA LYS A 129 -28.87 -29.99 10.09
C LYS A 129 -28.76 -31.44 9.59
N LEU A 130 -27.59 -32.07 9.74
CA LEU A 130 -27.38 -33.47 9.38
C LEU A 130 -28.23 -34.43 10.24
N LEU A 131 -28.32 -34.18 11.54
CA LEU A 131 -29.13 -34.97 12.47
C LEU A 131 -30.64 -34.82 12.17
N ASN A 132 -31.12 -33.61 11.87
CA ASN A 132 -32.49 -33.40 11.40
C ASN A 132 -32.75 -34.11 10.06
N GLY A 133 -31.79 -34.12 9.13
CA GLY A 133 -31.90 -34.89 7.89
C GLY A 133 -32.02 -36.40 8.13
N LYS A 134 -31.22 -36.94 9.06
CA LYS A 134 -31.32 -38.35 9.49
C LYS A 134 -32.65 -38.65 10.18
N LEU A 135 -33.14 -37.75 11.03
CA LEU A 135 -34.42 -37.90 11.72
C LEU A 135 -35.60 -37.91 10.75
N ASN A 136 -35.62 -36.98 9.79
CA ASN A 136 -36.65 -36.94 8.74
C ASN A 136 -36.67 -38.23 7.92
N SER A 137 -35.49 -38.74 7.52
CA SER A 137 -35.39 -40.03 6.82
C SER A 137 -35.87 -41.20 7.67
N LEU A 138 -35.59 -41.20 8.98
CA LEU A 138 -36.09 -42.23 9.90
C LEU A 138 -37.61 -42.18 10.08
N ASP A 139 -38.20 -40.99 10.16
CA ASP A 139 -39.66 -40.82 10.18
C ASP A 139 -40.30 -41.23 8.84
N GLU A 140 -39.64 -40.97 7.71
CA GLU A 140 -40.10 -41.45 6.41
C GLU A 140 -40.08 -42.98 6.33
N PHE A 141 -39.01 -43.64 6.78
CA PHE A 141 -38.96 -45.11 6.91
C PHE A 141 -40.06 -45.65 7.85
N ARG A 142 -40.37 -44.94 8.93
CA ARG A 142 -41.46 -45.31 9.85
C ARG A 142 -42.82 -45.23 9.15
N ILE A 143 -43.10 -44.15 8.43
CA ILE A 143 -44.33 -43.97 7.65
C ILE A 143 -44.44 -45.05 6.56
N GLN A 144 -43.37 -45.31 5.81
CA GLN A 144 -43.35 -46.36 4.77
C GLN A 144 -43.64 -47.76 5.35
N ARG A 145 -43.04 -48.09 6.50
CA ARG A 145 -43.33 -49.34 7.22
C ARG A 145 -44.80 -49.42 7.64
N ASP A 146 -45.34 -48.36 8.22
CA ASP A 146 -46.71 -48.35 8.75
C ASP A 146 -47.74 -48.46 7.60
N VAL A 147 -47.48 -47.83 6.45
CA VAL A 147 -48.26 -48.00 5.20
C VAL A 147 -48.15 -49.43 4.65
N LEU A 148 -46.96 -50.04 4.70
CA LEU A 148 -46.75 -51.41 4.21
C LEU A 148 -47.45 -52.45 5.10
N LEU A 149 -47.44 -52.25 6.42
CA LEU A 149 -48.18 -53.09 7.38
C LEU A 149 -49.69 -52.98 7.14
N ALA A 150 -50.23 -51.77 6.99
CA ALA A 150 -51.65 -51.59 6.67
C ALA A 150 -52.06 -52.31 5.38
N LYS A 151 -51.25 -52.20 4.31
CA LYS A 151 -51.49 -52.94 3.05
C LYS A 151 -51.45 -54.46 3.24
N PHE A 152 -50.60 -54.96 4.13
CA PHE A 152 -50.51 -56.39 4.43
C PHE A 152 -51.76 -56.87 5.20
N ASP A 153 -52.21 -56.10 6.19
CA ASP A 153 -53.44 -56.39 6.94
C ASP A 153 -54.68 -56.38 6.02
N ASP A 154 -54.78 -55.40 5.11
CA ASP A 154 -55.83 -55.32 4.09
C ASP A 154 -55.82 -56.55 3.16
N GLN A 155 -54.65 -56.94 2.65
CA GLN A 155 -54.48 -58.13 1.81
C GLN A 155 -54.83 -59.43 2.56
N GLU A 156 -54.43 -59.57 3.83
CA GLU A 156 -54.78 -60.73 4.64
C GLU A 156 -56.30 -60.81 4.91
N SER A 157 -56.97 -59.65 5.02
CA SER A 157 -58.43 -59.57 5.11
C SER A 157 -59.10 -59.97 3.80
N GLU A 158 -58.65 -59.44 2.64
CA GLU A 158 -59.20 -59.79 1.32
C GLU A 158 -59.04 -61.29 1.02
N ILE A 159 -57.89 -61.90 1.36
CA ILE A 159 -57.65 -63.33 1.21
C ILE A 159 -58.65 -64.14 2.06
N LYS A 160 -58.88 -63.76 3.32
CA LYS A 160 -59.85 -64.43 4.20
C LYS A 160 -61.29 -64.30 3.68
N GLU A 161 -61.64 -63.15 3.09
CA GLU A 161 -62.94 -62.93 2.48
C GLU A 161 -63.13 -63.77 1.20
N LYS A 162 -62.13 -63.81 0.31
CA LYS A 162 -62.19 -64.67 -0.89
C LYS A 162 -62.19 -66.15 -0.53
N GLU A 163 -61.42 -66.59 0.47
CA GLU A 163 -61.51 -67.96 0.99
C GLU A 163 -62.92 -68.31 1.48
N LYS A 164 -63.57 -67.39 2.21
CA LYS A 164 -64.94 -67.57 2.69
C LYS A 164 -65.92 -67.63 1.51
N TYR A 165 -65.83 -66.71 0.56
CA TYR A 165 -66.66 -66.69 -0.65
C TYR A 165 -66.49 -67.97 -1.49
N HIS A 166 -65.26 -68.47 -1.66
CA HIS A 166 -65.01 -69.74 -2.35
C HIS A 166 -65.61 -70.95 -1.60
N LYS A 167 -65.55 -70.99 -0.27
CA LYS A 167 -66.19 -72.05 0.55
C LYS A 167 -67.72 -71.99 0.41
N GLU A 168 -68.32 -70.81 0.42
CA GLU A 168 -69.75 -70.61 0.20
C GLU A 168 -70.17 -70.97 -1.24
N ALA A 169 -69.38 -70.59 -2.25
CA ALA A 169 -69.62 -70.93 -3.64
C ALA A 169 -69.53 -72.44 -3.90
N LEU A 170 -68.56 -73.15 -3.30
CA LEU A 170 -68.46 -74.60 -3.36
C LEU A 170 -69.69 -75.29 -2.74
N TYR A 171 -70.12 -74.84 -1.56
CA TYR A 171 -71.32 -75.34 -0.90
C TYR A 171 -72.59 -75.13 -1.75
N ASN A 172 -72.76 -73.94 -2.33
CA ASN A 172 -73.88 -73.62 -3.21
C ASN A 172 -73.84 -74.46 -4.50
N MET A 173 -72.66 -74.70 -5.08
CA MET A 173 -72.49 -75.55 -6.26
C MET A 173 -72.81 -77.02 -5.96
N GLU A 174 -72.37 -77.54 -4.81
CA GLU A 174 -72.71 -78.89 -4.34
C GLU A 174 -74.23 -79.03 -4.12
N GLN A 175 -74.86 -78.03 -3.47
CA GLN A 175 -76.31 -78.00 -3.29
C GLN A 175 -77.07 -77.95 -4.62
N ALA A 176 -76.63 -77.11 -5.57
CA ALA A 176 -77.23 -76.99 -6.89
C ALA A 176 -77.13 -78.30 -7.68
N ALA A 177 -75.96 -78.95 -7.70
CA ALA A 177 -75.75 -80.23 -8.36
C ALA A 177 -76.63 -81.34 -7.77
N VAL A 178 -76.85 -81.36 -6.45
CA VAL A 178 -77.77 -82.32 -5.80
C VAL A 178 -79.22 -82.10 -6.26
N VAL A 179 -79.66 -80.83 -6.36
CA VAL A 179 -81.02 -80.47 -6.81
C VAL A 179 -81.20 -80.78 -8.31
N GLU A 180 -80.25 -80.43 -9.16
CA GLU A 180 -80.28 -80.68 -10.60
C GLU A 180 -80.37 -82.19 -10.90
N LYS A 181 -79.59 -83.01 -10.20
CA LYS A 181 -79.62 -84.48 -10.31
C LYS A 181 -81.00 -85.07 -9.97
N ASP A 182 -81.79 -84.45 -9.11
CA ASP A 182 -83.17 -84.89 -8.81
C ASP A 182 -84.24 -84.21 -9.69
N ALA A 183 -83.93 -83.06 -10.31
CA ALA A 183 -84.74 -82.48 -11.39
C ALA A 183 -84.65 -83.30 -12.69
N LEU A 184 -83.44 -83.72 -13.09
CA LEU A 184 -83.22 -84.51 -14.31
C LEU A 184 -84.01 -85.82 -14.33
N LYS A 185 -84.17 -86.47 -13.17
CA LYS A 185 -84.98 -87.68 -13.01
C LYS A 185 -86.46 -87.45 -13.33
N LYS A 186 -87.01 -86.30 -12.91
CA LYS A 186 -88.42 -85.93 -13.19
C LYS A 186 -88.62 -85.51 -14.64
N GLU A 187 -87.61 -84.92 -15.27
CA GLU A 187 -87.67 -84.51 -16.68
C GLU A 187 -87.71 -85.72 -17.63
N VAL A 188 -87.01 -86.82 -17.29
CA VAL A 188 -87.05 -88.07 -18.07
C VAL A 188 -88.45 -88.72 -18.06
N GLU A 189 -89.17 -88.67 -16.93
CA GLU A 189 -90.55 -89.17 -16.84
C GLU A 189 -91.53 -88.29 -17.64
N ALA A 190 -91.33 -86.96 -17.64
CA ALA A 190 -92.19 -86.03 -18.38
C ALA A 190 -92.04 -86.13 -19.91
N LYS A 191 -90.80 -86.33 -20.41
CA LYS A 191 -90.51 -86.41 -21.85
C LYS A 191 -91.12 -87.61 -22.57
N LEU A 192 -91.60 -88.64 -21.84
CA LEU A 192 -92.30 -89.78 -22.45
C LEU A 192 -93.76 -89.44 -22.83
N LEU A 193 -94.41 -88.53 -22.09
CA LEU A 193 -95.78 -88.10 -22.33
C LEU A 193 -95.87 -87.04 -23.44
N GLN A 194 -94.93 -86.10 -23.47
CA GLN A 194 -94.96 -84.92 -24.34
C GLN A 194 -94.92 -85.24 -25.84
N VAL A 195 -94.26 -86.34 -26.25
CA VAL A 195 -94.14 -86.77 -27.66
C VAL A 195 -95.50 -86.97 -28.34
N SER A 196 -96.57 -87.18 -27.56
CA SER A 196 -97.93 -87.34 -28.09
C SER A 196 -98.71 -86.03 -28.34
N GLU A 197 -98.32 -84.91 -27.72
CA GLU A 197 -98.98 -83.60 -27.91
C GLU A 197 -98.35 -82.76 -29.03
N ASP A 198 -97.06 -82.94 -29.30
CA ASP A 198 -96.29 -82.06 -30.19
C ASP A 198 -96.73 -82.12 -31.67
N PHE A 199 -97.43 -83.17 -32.10
CA PHE A 199 -97.96 -83.28 -33.47
C PHE A 199 -99.05 -82.22 -33.76
N THR A 200 -99.90 -81.91 -32.79
CA THR A 200 -101.05 -81.00 -32.97
C THR A 200 -100.64 -79.53 -32.84
N ARG A 201 -99.61 -79.25 -32.03
CA ARG A 201 -99.11 -77.88 -31.74
C ARG A 201 -98.33 -77.24 -32.89
N SER A 202 -97.80 -78.06 -33.80
CA SER A 202 -96.92 -77.68 -34.92
C SER A 202 -97.46 -76.55 -35.82
N SER A 203 -98.78 -76.42 -35.98
CA SER A 203 -99.37 -75.40 -36.86
C SER A 203 -99.38 -73.99 -36.24
N GLU A 204 -99.64 -73.87 -34.94
CA GLU A 204 -99.70 -72.58 -34.23
C GLU A 204 -98.31 -72.01 -33.90
N ILE A 205 -97.33 -72.89 -33.70
CA ILE A 205 -95.93 -72.54 -33.39
C ILE A 205 -95.30 -71.60 -34.42
N ARG A 206 -95.73 -71.69 -35.69
CA ARG A 206 -95.12 -70.97 -36.82
C ARG A 206 -95.26 -69.45 -36.71
N ASN A 207 -96.41 -68.95 -36.26
CA ASN A 207 -96.68 -67.52 -36.18
C ASN A 207 -95.98 -66.87 -34.96
N ALA A 208 -95.99 -67.56 -33.81
CA ALA A 208 -95.24 -67.17 -32.62
C ALA A 208 -93.70 -67.28 -32.77
N GLY A 209 -93.20 -67.86 -33.87
CA GLY A 209 -91.77 -67.92 -34.19
C GLY A 209 -91.18 -66.56 -34.60
N TYR A 210 -91.92 -65.78 -35.40
CA TYR A 210 -91.44 -64.50 -35.92
C TYR A 210 -91.27 -63.43 -34.83
N THR A 211 -92.25 -63.26 -33.94
CA THR A 211 -92.17 -62.27 -32.84
C THR A 211 -91.01 -62.58 -31.89
N ARG A 212 -90.76 -63.86 -31.58
CA ARG A 212 -89.62 -64.29 -30.75
C ARG A 212 -88.27 -64.15 -31.45
N ARG A 213 -88.23 -64.03 -32.78
CA ARG A 213 -87.01 -63.70 -33.52
C ARG A 213 -86.69 -62.20 -33.39
N LEU A 214 -87.67 -61.34 -33.69
CA LEU A 214 -87.53 -59.88 -33.55
C LEU A 214 -87.10 -59.45 -32.15
N ILE A 215 -87.68 -60.03 -31.09
CA ILE A 215 -87.28 -59.71 -29.70
C ILE A 215 -85.81 -60.10 -29.43
N ARG A 216 -85.32 -61.23 -29.96
CA ARG A 216 -83.92 -61.65 -29.78
C ARG A 216 -82.96 -60.78 -30.58
N GLU A 217 -83.32 -60.39 -31.79
CA GLU A 217 -82.55 -59.46 -32.62
C GLU A 217 -82.49 -58.07 -31.96
N ASN A 218 -83.59 -57.58 -31.38
CA ASN A 218 -83.61 -56.29 -30.66
C ASN A 218 -82.78 -56.32 -29.36
N ILE A 219 -82.84 -57.41 -28.58
CA ILE A 219 -81.98 -57.59 -27.38
C ILE A 219 -80.50 -57.70 -27.76
N ALA A 220 -80.17 -58.38 -28.87
CA ALA A 220 -78.80 -58.47 -29.37
C ALA A 220 -78.26 -57.08 -29.79
N LEU A 221 -79.05 -56.33 -30.56
CA LEU A 221 -78.72 -54.95 -30.96
C LEU A 221 -78.58 -54.02 -29.76
N GLN A 222 -79.44 -54.12 -28.74
CA GLN A 222 -79.31 -53.32 -27.53
C GLN A 222 -77.99 -53.64 -26.80
N LYS A 223 -77.63 -54.92 -26.67
CA LYS A 223 -76.35 -55.32 -26.06
C LYS A 223 -75.14 -54.81 -26.87
N GLU A 224 -75.25 -54.80 -28.19
CA GLU A 224 -74.20 -54.27 -29.08
C GLU A 224 -74.05 -52.74 -28.95
N ILE A 225 -75.17 -52.01 -28.86
CA ILE A 225 -75.20 -50.58 -28.55
C ILE A 225 -74.59 -50.31 -27.17
N ASP A 226 -74.95 -51.08 -26.14
CA ASP A 226 -74.40 -50.92 -24.79
C ASP A 226 -72.87 -51.14 -24.76
N MET A 227 -72.37 -52.14 -25.50
CA MET A 227 -70.92 -52.36 -25.67
C MET A 227 -70.23 -51.20 -26.41
N LEU A 228 -70.84 -50.67 -27.48
CA LEU A 228 -70.32 -49.51 -28.20
C LEU A 228 -70.29 -48.24 -27.34
N VAL A 229 -71.33 -48.00 -26.53
CA VAL A 229 -71.38 -46.88 -25.57
C VAL A 229 -70.30 -47.02 -24.50
N MET A 230 -70.12 -48.22 -23.92
CA MET A 230 -69.04 -48.47 -22.96
C MET A 230 -67.65 -48.29 -23.58
N SER A 231 -67.44 -48.74 -24.82
CA SER A 231 -66.21 -48.50 -25.58
C SER A 231 -65.96 -47.01 -25.81
N GLN A 232 -66.99 -46.26 -26.24
CA GLN A 232 -66.90 -44.81 -26.43
C GLN A 232 -66.57 -44.06 -25.12
N ILE A 233 -67.15 -44.48 -23.99
CA ILE A 233 -66.83 -43.93 -22.66
C ILE A 233 -65.37 -44.21 -22.31
N LYS A 234 -64.88 -45.45 -22.50
CA LYS A 234 -63.48 -45.83 -22.24
C LYS A 234 -62.50 -45.02 -23.09
N ILE A 235 -62.77 -44.88 -24.40
CA ILE A 235 -61.94 -44.09 -25.31
C ILE A 235 -61.96 -42.59 -24.92
N GLN A 236 -63.12 -42.06 -24.54
CA GLN A 236 -63.23 -40.66 -24.09
C GLN A 236 -62.47 -40.41 -22.77
N GLN A 237 -62.49 -41.37 -21.84
CA GLN A 237 -61.69 -41.33 -20.61
C GLN A 237 -60.19 -41.38 -20.91
N GLN A 238 -59.75 -42.30 -21.78
CA GLN A 238 -58.35 -42.40 -22.22
C GLN A 238 -57.87 -41.11 -22.90
N TYR A 239 -58.68 -40.51 -23.79
CA TYR A 239 -58.39 -39.23 -24.42
C TYR A 239 -58.25 -38.10 -23.39
N ASN A 240 -59.16 -38.01 -22.42
CA ASN A 240 -59.10 -37.00 -21.37
C ASN A 240 -57.85 -37.17 -20.48
N ASN A 241 -57.53 -38.40 -20.05
CA ASN A 241 -56.34 -38.71 -19.24
C ASN A 241 -55.04 -38.37 -20.02
N GLN A 242 -54.95 -38.72 -21.32
CA GLN A 242 -53.80 -38.33 -22.14
C GLN A 242 -53.69 -36.81 -22.37
N LYS A 243 -54.82 -36.11 -22.51
CA LYS A 243 -54.83 -34.65 -22.61
C LYS A 243 -54.36 -33.98 -21.32
N GLU A 244 -54.68 -34.55 -20.16
CA GLU A 244 -54.21 -34.10 -18.86
C GLU A 244 -52.71 -34.36 -18.68
N LYS A 245 -52.23 -35.59 -18.95
CA LYS A 245 -50.79 -35.94 -18.98
C LYS A 245 -49.99 -35.02 -19.92
N HIS A 246 -50.53 -34.68 -21.09
CA HIS A 246 -49.87 -33.74 -22.01
C HIS A 246 -49.78 -32.32 -21.44
N LYS A 247 -50.82 -31.84 -20.74
CA LYS A 247 -50.81 -30.55 -20.04
C LYS A 247 -49.78 -30.53 -18.91
N GLU A 248 -49.70 -31.58 -18.10
CA GLU A 248 -48.68 -31.72 -17.05
C GLU A 248 -47.26 -31.68 -17.62
N ILE A 249 -47.00 -32.39 -18.73
CA ILE A 249 -45.69 -32.37 -19.40
C ILE A 249 -45.32 -30.96 -19.88
N ILE A 250 -46.29 -30.19 -20.42
CA ILE A 250 -46.05 -28.79 -20.83
C ILE A 250 -45.71 -27.91 -19.61
N GLU A 251 -46.43 -28.08 -18.49
CA GLU A 251 -46.17 -27.33 -17.26
C GLU A 251 -44.79 -27.68 -16.65
N GLN A 252 -44.43 -28.96 -16.62
CA GLN A 252 -43.09 -29.42 -16.20
C GLN A 252 -41.99 -28.89 -17.12
N TYR A 253 -42.18 -28.89 -18.44
CA TYR A 253 -41.23 -28.34 -19.39
C TYR A 253 -41.02 -26.83 -19.19
N SER A 254 -42.10 -26.08 -18.94
CA SER A 254 -42.03 -24.65 -18.63
C SER A 254 -41.24 -24.38 -17.34
N ALA A 255 -41.48 -25.16 -16.28
CA ALA A 255 -40.71 -25.05 -15.04
C ALA A 255 -39.22 -25.39 -15.25
N LEU A 256 -38.91 -26.43 -16.03
CA LEU A 256 -37.55 -26.82 -16.36
C LEU A 256 -36.80 -25.75 -17.18
N ASP A 257 -37.47 -25.11 -18.14
CA ASP A 257 -36.89 -24.01 -18.92
C ASP A 257 -36.59 -22.78 -18.05
N GLN A 258 -37.48 -22.45 -17.09
CA GLN A 258 -37.24 -21.40 -16.11
C GLN A 258 -35.98 -21.68 -15.26
N ILE A 259 -35.86 -22.89 -14.70
CA ILE A 259 -34.68 -23.32 -13.92
C ILE A 259 -33.41 -23.27 -14.78
N LYS A 260 -33.46 -23.76 -16.03
CA LYS A 260 -32.33 -23.67 -16.98
C LYS A 260 -31.91 -22.22 -17.20
N ASN A 261 -32.86 -21.32 -17.43
CA ASN A 261 -32.59 -19.90 -17.69
C ASN A 261 -32.01 -19.19 -16.44
N GLU A 262 -32.46 -19.55 -15.23
CA GLU A 262 -31.84 -19.08 -13.99
C GLU A 262 -30.41 -19.61 -13.81
N LEU A 263 -30.17 -20.89 -14.07
CA LEU A 263 -28.85 -21.50 -14.00
C LEU A 263 -27.87 -20.86 -15.00
N VAL A 264 -28.31 -20.57 -16.22
CA VAL A 264 -27.53 -19.84 -17.23
C VAL A 264 -27.22 -18.42 -16.76
N ARG A 265 -28.20 -17.67 -16.23
CA ARG A 265 -27.94 -16.33 -15.66
C ARG A 265 -26.96 -16.37 -14.48
N ASN A 266 -27.08 -17.36 -13.60
CA ASN A 266 -26.18 -17.56 -12.47
C ASN A 266 -24.76 -17.88 -12.94
N SER A 267 -24.62 -18.78 -13.92
CA SER A 267 -23.35 -19.10 -14.57
C SER A 267 -22.69 -17.85 -15.19
N ILE A 268 -23.44 -17.06 -15.97
CA ILE A 268 -22.95 -15.80 -16.57
C ILE A 268 -22.50 -14.81 -15.48
N ASN A 269 -23.23 -14.69 -14.37
CA ASN A 269 -22.83 -13.83 -13.26
C ASN A 269 -21.54 -14.32 -12.58
N LYS A 270 -21.37 -15.64 -12.40
CA LYS A 270 -20.12 -16.22 -11.88
C LYS A 270 -18.95 -15.99 -12.82
N ILE A 271 -19.15 -16.15 -14.14
CA ILE A 271 -18.12 -15.86 -15.16
C ILE A 271 -17.67 -14.40 -15.06
N LYS A 272 -18.61 -13.44 -15.01
CA LYS A 272 -18.28 -12.01 -14.85
C LYS A 272 -17.50 -11.70 -13.56
N ILE A 273 -17.81 -12.39 -12.45
CA ILE A 273 -17.05 -12.25 -11.20
C ILE A 273 -15.63 -12.80 -11.38
N ILE A 274 -15.46 -13.94 -12.03
CA ILE A 274 -14.15 -14.55 -12.32
C ILE A 274 -13.32 -13.65 -13.24
N GLU A 275 -13.92 -13.09 -14.31
CA GLU A 275 -13.29 -12.13 -15.21
C GLU A 275 -12.83 -10.87 -14.47
N GLY A 276 -13.69 -10.30 -13.62
CA GLY A 276 -13.35 -9.13 -12.78
C GLY A 276 -12.22 -9.42 -11.77
N LEU A 277 -12.25 -10.59 -11.12
CA LEU A 277 -11.15 -11.01 -10.22
C LEU A 277 -9.84 -11.25 -11.00
N THR A 278 -9.91 -11.82 -12.19
CA THR A 278 -8.76 -12.06 -13.07
C THR A 278 -8.12 -10.74 -13.51
N HIS A 279 -8.93 -9.78 -13.98
CA HIS A 279 -8.46 -8.46 -14.37
C HIS A 279 -7.83 -7.67 -13.20
N ASN A 280 -8.43 -7.76 -12.00
CA ASN A 280 -7.85 -7.19 -10.79
C ASN A 280 -6.51 -7.83 -10.43
N TYR A 281 -6.38 -9.15 -10.55
CA TYR A 281 -5.13 -9.88 -10.33
C TYR A 281 -4.04 -9.49 -11.34
N GLU A 282 -4.37 -9.38 -12.64
CA GLU A 282 -3.45 -8.92 -13.67
C GLU A 282 -2.98 -7.49 -13.42
N THR A 283 -3.89 -6.59 -13.04
CA THR A 283 -3.58 -5.20 -12.68
C THR A 283 -2.66 -5.14 -11.45
N LEU A 284 -2.91 -5.97 -10.44
CA LEU A 284 -2.06 -6.06 -9.25
C LEU A 284 -0.68 -6.64 -9.57
N LYS A 285 -0.61 -7.66 -10.44
CA LYS A 285 0.63 -8.25 -10.94
C LYS A 285 1.46 -7.24 -11.73
N ALA A 286 0.84 -6.40 -12.55
CA ALA A 286 1.52 -5.31 -13.26
C ALA A 286 2.16 -4.31 -12.28
N LYS A 287 1.41 -3.84 -11.28
CA LYS A 287 1.92 -2.96 -10.21
C LYS A 287 3.05 -3.59 -9.40
N TYR A 288 2.99 -4.90 -9.14
CA TYR A 288 4.06 -5.62 -8.46
C TYR A 288 5.35 -5.69 -9.29
N VAL A 289 5.25 -5.87 -10.61
CA VAL A 289 6.40 -5.82 -11.53
C VAL A 289 6.99 -4.40 -11.58
N GLU A 290 6.15 -3.36 -11.60
CA GLU A 290 6.57 -1.96 -11.54
C GLU A 290 7.32 -1.64 -10.22
N ALA A 291 6.77 -2.07 -9.08
CA ALA A 291 7.43 -1.94 -7.77
C ALA A 291 8.80 -2.66 -7.72
N LEU A 292 8.93 -3.83 -8.36
CA LEU A 292 10.20 -4.53 -8.51
C LEU A 292 11.20 -3.75 -9.40
N GLN A 293 10.73 -3.06 -10.43
CA GLN A 293 11.58 -2.20 -11.27
C GLN A 293 12.09 -0.98 -10.48
N TYR A 294 11.20 -0.28 -9.76
CA TYR A 294 11.61 0.83 -8.87
C TYR A 294 12.61 0.38 -7.81
N ARG A 295 12.40 -0.79 -7.20
CA ARG A 295 13.35 -1.35 -6.23
C ARG A 295 14.74 -1.57 -6.84
N ARG A 296 14.83 -2.14 -8.05
CA ARG A 296 16.12 -2.33 -8.74
C ARG A 296 16.80 -1.00 -9.06
N ALA A 297 16.05 -0.03 -9.57
CA ALA A 297 16.57 1.30 -9.86
C ALA A 297 17.09 2.01 -8.59
N TYR A 298 16.42 1.84 -7.46
CA TYR A 298 16.87 2.34 -6.16
C TYR A 298 18.13 1.62 -5.65
N GLU A 299 18.21 0.29 -5.77
CA GLU A 299 19.40 -0.50 -5.44
C GLU A 299 20.59 -0.19 -6.35
N GLU A 300 20.36 0.21 -7.60
CA GLU A 300 21.39 0.72 -8.52
C GLU A 300 21.84 2.14 -8.13
N GLN A 301 20.91 3.03 -7.82
CA GLN A 301 21.21 4.39 -7.36
C GLN A 301 22.00 4.41 -6.04
N GLN A 302 21.71 3.51 -5.10
CA GLN A 302 22.54 3.38 -3.89
C GLN A 302 23.98 2.96 -4.21
N LYS A 303 24.20 2.12 -5.22
CA LYS A 303 25.56 1.70 -5.62
C LYS A 303 26.33 2.84 -6.28
N THR A 304 25.67 3.63 -7.14
CA THR A 304 26.30 4.81 -7.75
C THR A 304 26.60 5.89 -6.71
N GLU A 305 25.72 6.09 -5.73
CA GLU A 305 25.95 6.98 -4.59
C GLU A 305 27.14 6.53 -3.74
N GLN A 306 27.23 5.23 -3.39
CA GLN A 306 28.39 4.66 -2.67
C GLN A 306 29.71 4.87 -3.43
N GLN A 307 29.73 4.61 -4.74
CA GLN A 307 30.91 4.85 -5.58
C GLN A 307 31.30 6.33 -5.63
N LEU A 308 30.31 7.23 -5.75
CA LEU A 308 30.55 8.68 -5.73
C LEU A 308 31.16 9.08 -4.38
N ASP A 309 30.63 8.55 -3.28
CA ASP A 309 31.10 8.81 -1.92
C ASP A 309 32.55 8.33 -1.69
N GLU A 310 32.94 7.18 -2.25
CA GLU A 310 34.34 6.71 -2.31
C GLU A 310 35.23 7.68 -3.10
N THR A 311 34.83 8.08 -4.32
CA THR A 311 35.61 9.04 -5.13
C THR A 311 35.74 10.42 -4.46
N ASN A 312 34.72 10.86 -3.71
CA ASN A 312 34.76 12.08 -2.92
C ASN A 312 35.74 11.97 -1.73
N LYS A 313 35.76 10.83 -1.03
CA LYS A 313 36.72 10.56 0.06
C LYS A 313 38.16 10.60 -0.45
N ASP A 314 38.41 10.00 -1.62
CA ASP A 314 39.71 10.03 -2.31
C ASP A 314 40.09 11.44 -2.77
N ALA A 315 39.17 12.17 -3.42
CA ALA A 315 39.40 13.55 -3.83
C ALA A 315 39.71 14.45 -2.63
N ALA A 316 38.98 14.33 -1.53
CA ALA A 316 39.25 15.04 -0.28
C ALA A 316 40.62 14.62 0.32
N GLY A 317 41.05 13.36 0.17
CA GLY A 317 42.38 12.89 0.52
C GLY A 317 43.48 13.55 -0.31
N LYS A 318 43.29 13.66 -1.63
CA LYS A 318 44.18 14.36 -2.57
C LYS A 318 44.27 15.86 -2.21
N VAL A 319 43.15 16.53 -1.93
CA VAL A 319 43.11 17.93 -1.48
C VAL A 319 43.87 18.13 -0.17
N ARG A 320 43.60 17.32 0.88
CA ARG A 320 44.34 17.40 2.15
C ARG A 320 45.86 17.24 1.96
N SER A 321 46.27 16.36 1.06
CA SER A 321 47.70 16.13 0.75
C SER A 321 48.33 17.32 0.01
N LEU A 322 47.58 17.96 -0.88
CA LEU A 322 48.00 19.19 -1.55
C LEU A 322 48.09 20.37 -0.59
N CYS A 323 47.14 20.56 0.33
CA CYS A 323 47.18 21.60 1.36
C CYS A 323 48.46 21.50 2.21
N ARG A 324 48.77 20.31 2.75
CA ARG A 324 50.02 20.06 3.50
C ARG A 324 51.27 20.39 2.68
N ARG A 325 51.28 20.06 1.38
CA ARG A 325 52.40 20.42 0.50
C ARG A 325 52.54 21.93 0.33
N VAL A 326 51.43 22.66 0.17
CA VAL A 326 51.43 24.13 0.08
C VAL A 326 51.89 24.75 1.42
N GLU A 327 51.44 24.22 2.55
CA GLU A 327 51.89 24.63 3.89
C GLU A 327 53.41 24.48 4.05
N ASN A 328 53.98 23.32 3.68
CA ASN A 328 55.42 23.09 3.70
C ASN A 328 56.17 24.09 2.79
N MET A 329 55.72 24.27 1.54
CA MET A 329 56.30 25.25 0.62
C MET A 329 56.23 26.69 1.16
N MET A 330 55.18 27.06 1.90
CA MET A 330 55.06 28.37 2.55
C MET A 330 56.03 28.52 3.72
N LEU A 331 56.29 27.45 4.50
CA LEU A 331 57.27 27.46 5.58
C LEU A 331 58.70 27.55 5.03
N GLU A 332 59.03 26.77 4.00
CA GLU A 332 60.31 26.85 3.27
C GLU A 332 60.53 28.24 2.67
N LYS A 333 59.51 28.82 2.02
CA LYS A 333 59.56 30.20 1.50
C LYS A 333 59.87 31.21 2.62
N LYS A 334 59.16 31.15 3.75
CA LYS A 334 59.41 32.06 4.89
C LYS A 334 60.80 31.88 5.49
N HIS A 335 61.31 30.66 5.53
CA HIS A 335 62.66 30.39 6.00
C HIS A 335 63.72 31.00 5.05
N LEU A 336 63.54 30.83 3.74
CA LEU A 336 64.39 31.45 2.72
C LEU A 336 64.30 32.98 2.71
N GLU A 337 63.12 33.55 2.94
CA GLU A 337 62.93 35.00 3.12
C GLU A 337 63.72 35.51 4.34
N ALA A 338 63.62 34.84 5.49
CA ALA A 338 64.39 35.21 6.69
C ALA A 338 65.92 35.08 6.51
N MET A 339 66.38 34.05 5.77
CA MET A 339 67.80 33.93 5.40
C MET A 339 68.25 35.02 4.42
N HIS A 340 67.40 35.41 3.46
CA HIS A 340 67.67 36.51 2.56
C HIS A 340 67.77 37.85 3.30
N ASP A 341 66.82 38.15 4.20
CA ASP A 341 66.84 39.36 5.04
C ASP A 341 68.10 39.42 5.92
N GLN A 342 68.53 38.29 6.48
CA GLN A 342 69.80 38.20 7.23
C GLN A 342 71.01 38.50 6.33
N HIS A 343 71.06 37.94 5.12
CA HIS A 343 72.14 38.19 4.17
C HIS A 343 72.16 39.63 3.64
N GLU A 344 71.01 40.25 3.37
CA GLU A 344 70.91 41.68 3.02
C GLU A 344 71.36 42.56 4.19
N GLY A 345 70.97 42.25 5.43
CA GLY A 345 71.47 42.93 6.63
C GLY A 345 73.00 42.90 6.74
N GLU A 346 73.61 41.73 6.50
CA GLU A 346 75.07 41.59 6.46
C GLU A 346 75.71 42.35 5.29
N ILE A 347 75.11 42.32 4.10
CA ILE A 347 75.56 43.10 2.93
C ILE A 347 75.54 44.60 3.25
N VAL A 348 74.48 45.10 3.88
CA VAL A 348 74.37 46.51 4.30
C VAL A 348 75.43 46.86 5.35
N ARG A 349 75.65 45.99 6.35
CA ARG A 349 76.71 46.16 7.36
C ARG A 349 78.10 46.22 6.71
N LEU A 350 78.43 45.27 5.84
CA LEU A 350 79.70 45.22 5.11
C LEU A 350 79.91 46.45 4.20
N ARG A 351 78.86 46.92 3.51
CA ARG A 351 78.91 48.19 2.75
C ARG A 351 79.20 49.38 3.66
N GLY A 352 78.61 49.42 4.86
CA GLY A 352 78.88 50.43 5.88
C GLY A 352 80.36 50.44 6.32
N ILE A 353 80.91 49.27 6.61
CA ILE A 353 82.33 49.09 6.98
C ILE A 353 83.25 49.55 5.85
N ILE A 354 82.98 49.12 4.61
CA ILE A 354 83.74 49.54 3.43
C ILE A 354 83.68 51.06 3.25
N GLN A 355 82.52 51.69 3.50
CA GLN A 355 82.38 53.14 3.41
C GLN A 355 83.14 53.87 4.52
N GLN A 356 83.19 53.35 5.75
CA GLN A 356 84.03 53.87 6.85
C GLN A 356 85.52 53.79 6.49
N ILE A 357 86.00 52.63 6.05
CA ILE A 357 87.39 52.43 5.57
C ILE A 357 87.70 53.40 4.42
N LYS A 358 86.77 53.56 3.46
CA LYS A 358 86.90 54.50 2.33
C LYS A 358 86.89 55.97 2.79
N ALA A 359 86.29 56.30 3.93
CA ALA A 359 86.37 57.64 4.52
C ALA A 359 87.74 57.85 5.16
N THR A 360 88.16 57.00 6.10
CA THR A 360 89.46 57.12 6.79
C THR A 360 90.65 57.11 5.82
N VAL A 361 90.59 56.33 4.73
CA VAL A 361 91.62 56.36 3.67
C VAL A 361 91.59 57.66 2.86
N ARG A 362 90.42 58.24 2.58
CA ARG A 362 90.32 59.55 1.92
C ARG A 362 90.85 60.67 2.82
N ASP A 363 90.51 60.64 4.11
CA ASP A 363 90.99 61.61 5.09
C ASP A 363 92.51 61.54 5.19
N ALA A 364 93.11 60.33 5.22
CA ALA A 364 94.57 60.16 5.16
C ALA A 364 95.21 60.78 3.91
N ILE A 365 94.60 60.62 2.72
CA ILE A 365 95.08 61.23 1.47
C ILE A 365 94.97 62.76 1.54
N ILE A 366 93.86 63.30 2.05
CA ILE A 366 93.66 64.75 2.20
C ILE A 366 94.66 65.34 3.19
N THR A 367 94.88 64.70 4.34
CA THR A 367 95.88 65.10 5.34
C THR A 367 97.31 65.03 4.78
N GLN A 368 97.59 64.10 3.86
CA GLN A 368 98.88 64.03 3.16
C GLN A 368 99.02 65.17 2.12
N GLN A 369 97.97 65.49 1.35
CA GLN A 369 97.97 66.59 0.38
C GLN A 369 98.04 67.97 1.06
N GLY A 370 97.40 68.16 2.21
CA GLY A 370 97.47 69.40 2.97
C GLY A 370 98.89 69.77 3.41
N VAL A 371 99.76 68.77 3.59
CA VAL A 371 101.13 68.94 4.08
C VAL A 371 102.13 69.32 2.97
N THR A 372 101.80 69.06 1.71
CA THR A 372 102.54 69.63 0.58
C THR A 372 101.98 71.00 0.20
N LEU A 373 100.65 71.11 0.06
CA LEU A 373 99.98 72.31 -0.45
C LEU A 373 100.01 73.51 0.51
N PHE A 374 100.07 73.30 1.83
CA PHE A 374 100.06 74.43 2.78
C PHE A 374 101.41 75.17 2.80
N PRO A 375 102.58 74.51 2.91
CA PRO A 375 103.88 75.17 2.74
C PRO A 375 104.09 75.73 1.32
N GLU A 376 103.70 74.99 0.26
CA GLU A 376 103.83 75.47 -1.13
C GLU A 376 103.04 76.77 -1.36
N ARG A 377 101.83 76.92 -0.79
CA ARG A 377 101.05 78.16 -0.87
C ARG A 377 101.67 79.33 -0.11
N LEU A 378 102.46 79.08 0.94
CA LEU A 378 103.19 80.12 1.66
C LEU A 378 104.44 80.56 0.87
N GLU A 379 105.13 79.62 0.23
CA GLU A 379 106.21 79.89 -0.73
C GLU A 379 105.68 80.71 -1.95
N GLU A 380 104.49 80.38 -2.49
CA GLU A 380 103.84 81.13 -3.58
C GLU A 380 103.33 82.52 -3.17
N ALA A 381 102.88 82.69 -1.91
CA ALA A 381 102.35 83.96 -1.42
C ALA A 381 103.44 84.99 -1.11
N ASN A 382 104.67 84.55 -0.80
CA ASN A 382 105.87 85.37 -0.58
C ASN A 382 105.67 86.50 0.45
N VAL A 383 105.02 86.18 1.58
CA VAL A 383 104.72 87.12 2.68
C VAL A 383 105.67 86.93 3.88
N ASP A 384 106.14 85.71 4.13
CA ASP A 384 106.90 85.32 5.33
C ASP A 384 108.37 85.00 5.02
N GLU A 385 109.26 85.13 6.01
CA GLU A 385 110.69 84.80 5.83
C GLU A 385 110.93 83.28 5.68
N PRO A 386 111.95 82.86 4.89
CA PRO A 386 112.15 81.45 4.54
C PRO A 386 112.45 80.52 5.73
N HIS A 387 112.96 81.05 6.85
CA HIS A 387 113.14 80.28 8.10
C HIS A 387 111.78 79.88 8.71
N VAL A 388 110.80 80.79 8.70
CA VAL A 388 109.46 80.57 9.27
C VAL A 388 108.70 79.54 8.42
N ILE A 389 108.81 79.63 7.09
CA ILE A 389 108.22 78.65 6.17
C ILE A 389 108.79 77.24 6.40
N GLN A 390 110.09 77.14 6.71
CA GLN A 390 110.73 75.85 7.01
C GLN A 390 110.28 75.28 8.37
N GLU A 391 110.15 76.11 9.42
CA GLU A 391 109.59 75.68 10.71
C GLU A 391 108.13 75.20 10.56
N VAL A 392 107.30 75.94 9.80
CA VAL A 392 105.91 75.54 9.49
C VAL A 392 105.86 74.23 8.69
N ARG A 393 106.81 74.00 7.77
CA ARG A 393 106.93 72.72 7.04
C ARG A 393 107.29 71.56 7.99
N GLU A 394 108.19 71.77 8.94
CA GLU A 394 108.59 70.75 9.93
C GLU A 394 107.46 70.46 10.94
N GLU A 395 106.75 71.50 11.41
CA GLU A 395 105.57 71.35 12.25
C GLU A 395 104.43 70.62 11.51
N ALA A 396 104.13 70.99 10.26
CA ALA A 396 103.15 70.30 9.43
C ALA A 396 103.50 68.82 9.20
N LEU A 397 104.79 68.50 8.99
CA LEU A 397 105.29 67.13 8.91
C LEU A 397 105.14 66.36 10.25
N SER A 398 105.30 67.03 11.39
CA SER A 398 105.08 66.42 12.71
C SER A 398 103.60 66.13 12.96
N MET A 399 102.72 67.08 12.63
CA MET A 399 101.26 66.94 12.74
C MET A 399 100.71 65.88 11.79
N ASN A 400 101.28 65.74 10.58
CA ASN A 400 100.94 64.65 9.67
C ASN A 400 101.28 63.28 10.26
N LYS A 401 102.45 63.12 10.86
CA LYS A 401 102.86 61.85 11.49
C LYS A 401 101.89 61.47 12.61
N LEU A 402 101.47 62.42 13.43
CA LEU A 402 100.50 62.19 14.50
C LEU A 402 99.13 61.79 13.93
N ALA A 403 98.58 62.59 13.02
CA ALA A 403 97.29 62.31 12.37
C ALA A 403 97.29 60.98 11.59
N ARG A 404 98.42 60.60 10.99
CA ARG A 404 98.61 59.30 10.33
C ARG A 404 98.60 58.14 11.32
N ILE A 405 99.18 58.30 12.51
CA ILE A 405 99.11 57.28 13.57
C ILE A 405 97.67 57.13 14.03
N ASP A 406 96.96 58.23 14.30
CA ASP A 406 95.55 58.19 14.70
C ASP A 406 94.65 57.54 13.64
N LEU A 407 94.82 57.89 12.36
CA LEU A 407 94.08 57.29 11.24
C LEU A 407 94.42 55.81 11.04
N LEU A 408 95.67 55.39 11.25
CA LEU A 408 96.06 53.98 11.23
C LEU A 408 95.45 53.22 12.43
N THR A 409 95.40 53.82 13.61
CA THR A 409 94.75 53.24 14.79
C THR A 409 93.23 53.14 14.60
N GLN A 410 92.59 54.16 14.01
CA GLN A 410 91.16 54.10 13.64
C GLN A 410 90.90 52.99 12.62
N LEU A 411 91.71 52.89 11.55
CA LEU A 411 91.59 51.83 10.55
C LEU A 411 91.80 50.44 11.17
N MET A 412 92.80 50.29 12.03
CA MET A 412 93.07 49.04 12.75
C MET A 412 91.90 48.67 13.68
N ASN A 413 91.31 49.63 14.38
CA ASN A 413 90.14 49.42 15.22
C ASN A 413 88.92 49.00 14.39
N ILE A 414 88.66 49.66 13.24
CA ILE A 414 87.57 49.28 12.31
C ILE A 414 87.79 47.85 11.78
N VAL A 415 89.01 47.46 11.39
CA VAL A 415 89.26 46.09 10.91
C VAL A 415 89.15 45.07 12.06
N SER A 416 89.66 45.40 13.24
CA SER A 416 89.72 44.49 14.38
C SER A 416 88.34 44.25 15.01
N SER A 417 87.51 45.29 15.18
CA SER A 417 86.16 45.16 15.75
C SER A 417 85.29 44.24 14.90
N HIS A 418 85.38 44.35 13.57
CA HIS A 418 84.55 43.58 12.65
C HIS A 418 85.12 42.18 12.34
N SER A 419 86.39 41.91 12.65
CA SER A 419 86.96 40.56 12.58
C SER A 419 86.53 39.65 13.74
N ALA A 420 86.18 40.24 14.89
CA ALA A 420 85.66 39.52 16.06
C ALA A 420 84.18 39.11 15.90
N GLU A 421 83.42 39.81 15.06
CA GLU A 421 81.99 39.58 14.81
C GLU A 421 81.70 38.64 13.62
N LEU A 422 82.72 38.02 13.03
CA LEU A 422 82.52 37.05 11.95
C LEU A 422 81.63 35.89 12.47
N PRO A 423 80.41 35.68 11.91
CA PRO A 423 79.67 34.47 12.24
C PRO A 423 80.54 33.28 11.82
N LYS A 424 80.54 32.21 12.64
CA LYS A 424 81.11 30.94 12.23
C LYS A 424 80.43 30.55 10.93
N THR A 425 81.16 30.55 9.81
CA THR A 425 80.72 29.86 8.61
C THR A 425 80.35 28.44 9.02
N PRO A 426 79.21 27.88 8.57
CA PRO A 426 78.89 26.49 8.87
C PRO A 426 80.10 25.64 8.48
N SER A 427 80.65 24.93 9.45
CA SER A 427 81.76 24.02 9.23
C SER A 427 81.33 22.96 8.22
N ILE A 428 82.30 22.33 7.56
CA ILE A 428 82.07 21.23 6.60
C ILE A 428 81.23 20.08 7.25
N GLU A 429 81.20 20.00 8.58
CA GLU A 429 80.29 19.14 9.38
C GLU A 429 78.80 19.32 9.02
N THR A 430 78.36 20.51 8.60
CA THR A 430 76.96 20.74 8.15
C THR A 430 76.68 20.06 6.80
N ILE A 431 77.72 19.74 6.03
CA ILE A 431 77.63 18.95 4.79
C ILE A 431 77.53 17.45 5.13
N GLU A 432 78.01 16.99 6.29
CA GLU A 432 77.85 15.59 6.70
C GLU A 432 76.38 15.25 7.08
N THR A 433 75.61 16.23 7.55
CA THR A 433 74.14 16.09 7.71
C THR A 433 73.36 16.34 6.42
N ALA A 434 73.99 16.89 5.37
CA ALA A 434 73.43 16.96 4.03
C ALA A 434 73.60 15.60 3.32
N THR A 435 72.86 14.58 3.76
CA THR A 435 72.72 13.33 3.01
C THR A 435 72.19 13.65 1.62
N SER A 436 73.05 13.48 0.61
CA SER A 436 72.74 13.76 -0.79
C SER A 436 71.37 13.18 -1.18
N GLU A 437 70.51 14.00 -1.79
CA GLU A 437 69.18 13.59 -2.32
C GLU A 437 69.25 12.45 -3.36
N LEU A 438 70.47 12.03 -3.74
CA LEU A 438 70.74 10.93 -4.66
C LEU A 438 71.12 9.62 -3.94
N TYR A 439 71.51 9.62 -2.66
CA TYR A 439 71.99 8.40 -1.97
C TYR A 439 71.63 8.32 -0.48
N THR A 440 71.11 7.17 -0.03
CA THR A 440 70.83 6.89 1.39
C THR A 440 71.76 5.80 1.95
N PRO A 441 72.22 5.89 3.21
CA PRO A 441 73.01 4.84 3.83
C PRO A 441 72.15 3.63 4.20
N GLY A 442 72.38 2.50 3.53
CA GLY A 442 71.79 1.19 3.84
C GLY A 442 72.76 0.26 4.56
N LYS A 443 72.27 -0.90 5.02
CA LYS A 443 73.07 -1.92 5.77
C LYS A 443 74.26 -2.52 4.98
N MET A 444 74.43 -2.17 3.71
CA MET A 444 75.50 -2.64 2.81
C MET A 444 76.25 -1.47 2.13
N GLY A 445 76.06 -0.23 2.58
CA GLY A 445 76.66 0.98 1.98
C GLY A 445 75.63 1.97 1.42
N PHE A 446 76.11 3.00 0.72
CA PHE A 446 75.25 4.02 0.09
C PHE A 446 74.48 3.45 -1.10
N MET A 447 73.15 3.50 -1.06
CA MET A 447 72.29 3.08 -2.18
C MET A 447 71.74 4.30 -2.93
N PRO A 448 71.76 4.30 -4.28
CA PRO A 448 71.13 5.36 -5.06
C PRO A 448 69.62 5.40 -4.82
N HIS A 449 69.08 6.62 -4.72
CA HIS A 449 67.65 6.84 -4.74
C HIS A 449 67.08 6.26 -6.05
N LYS A 450 66.08 5.38 -5.93
CA LYS A 450 65.23 5.07 -7.08
C LYS A 450 64.58 6.38 -7.53
N PRO A 451 64.64 6.75 -8.82
CA PRO A 451 63.99 7.97 -9.28
C PRO A 451 62.51 7.90 -8.91
N ARG A 452 61.95 9.01 -8.40
CA ARG A 452 60.50 9.16 -8.33
C ARG A 452 59.96 8.93 -9.75
N PRO A 453 58.91 8.11 -9.95
CA PRO A 453 58.28 7.99 -11.26
C PRO A 453 57.92 9.40 -11.75
N ALA A 454 58.16 9.66 -13.02
CA ALA A 454 57.84 10.97 -13.59
C ALA A 454 56.33 11.20 -13.47
N VAL A 455 55.90 12.46 -13.42
CA VAL A 455 54.48 12.80 -13.26
C VAL A 455 53.60 12.12 -14.33
N CYS A 456 54.16 11.82 -15.51
CA CYS A 456 53.50 11.08 -16.59
C CYS A 456 53.24 9.59 -16.29
N ASP A 457 54.14 8.89 -15.60
CA ASP A 457 54.06 7.43 -15.40
C ASP A 457 52.89 7.04 -14.46
N LEU A 458 52.48 7.97 -13.60
CA LEU A 458 51.30 7.84 -12.73
C LEU A 458 49.97 7.95 -13.50
N PHE A 459 49.95 8.64 -14.65
CA PHE A 459 48.73 8.72 -15.48
C PHE A 459 48.55 7.49 -16.39
N GLU A 460 49.63 6.87 -16.87
CA GLU A 460 49.50 5.67 -17.73
C GLU A 460 49.11 4.41 -16.94
N THR A 461 49.48 4.33 -15.65
CA THR A 461 49.21 3.16 -14.81
C THR A 461 47.80 3.12 -14.18
N GLU A 462 47.11 4.26 -14.04
CA GLU A 462 45.71 4.29 -13.57
C GLU A 462 44.66 4.13 -14.70
N VAL A 463 45.02 4.40 -15.97
CA VAL A 463 44.06 4.39 -17.11
C VAL A 463 43.93 3.02 -17.80
N ARG A 464 44.73 2.01 -17.44
CA ARG A 464 44.61 0.63 -17.94
C ARG A 464 44.49 -0.42 -16.83
N LYS A 465 43.36 -0.41 -16.12
CA LYS A 465 42.76 -1.64 -15.59
C LYS A 465 41.67 -2.11 -16.56
N PRO A 466 41.84 -3.23 -17.29
CA PRO A 466 40.71 -3.83 -18.00
C PRO A 466 39.67 -4.28 -16.96
N LEU A 467 38.40 -4.01 -17.25
CA LEU A 467 37.26 -4.46 -16.46
C LEU A 467 37.35 -5.98 -16.26
N PRO A 468 37.06 -6.53 -15.07
CA PRO A 468 36.84 -7.97 -14.93
C PRO A 468 35.71 -8.39 -15.87
N ASP A 469 35.98 -9.43 -16.67
CA ASP A 469 35.06 -9.97 -17.68
C ASP A 469 33.80 -10.52 -16.99
N LEU A 470 32.78 -9.67 -16.87
CA LEU A 470 31.50 -10.04 -16.29
C LEU A 470 30.70 -10.85 -17.31
N ARG A 471 31.09 -12.11 -17.50
CA ARG A 471 30.25 -13.16 -18.08
C ARG A 471 29.03 -13.37 -17.18
N VAL A 472 28.06 -12.46 -17.29
CA VAL A 472 26.69 -12.73 -16.89
C VAL A 472 26.15 -13.74 -17.88
N THR A 473 26.06 -15.00 -17.45
CA THR A 473 25.25 -16.00 -18.13
C THR A 473 23.81 -15.51 -18.10
N LEU A 474 23.31 -15.04 -19.24
CA LEU A 474 21.89 -14.72 -19.43
C LEU A 474 21.06 -15.98 -19.19
N PRO A 475 20.03 -15.95 -18.32
CA PRO A 475 19.07 -17.03 -18.23
C PRO A 475 18.22 -17.11 -19.51
N ASP A 476 17.94 -18.32 -20.01
CA ASP A 476 17.28 -18.61 -21.29
C ASP A 476 15.80 -18.15 -21.42
N CYS A 477 15.31 -17.29 -20.52
CA CYS A 477 13.89 -16.90 -20.45
C CYS A 477 13.47 -15.74 -21.38
N LEU A 478 14.34 -15.25 -22.28
CA LEU A 478 14.07 -14.09 -23.15
C LEU A 478 14.35 -14.33 -24.65
N LEU A 479 14.06 -15.53 -25.16
CA LEU A 479 14.00 -15.81 -26.61
C LEU A 479 12.60 -16.30 -27.06
N LYS A 480 11.58 -15.46 -26.87
CA LYS A 480 10.31 -15.50 -27.64
C LYS A 480 9.53 -14.20 -27.47
N GLY A 481 9.40 -13.42 -28.55
CA GLY A 481 8.61 -12.18 -28.50
C GLY A 481 9.00 -11.11 -29.52
N GLN A 482 9.01 -11.43 -30.82
CA GLN A 482 8.92 -10.40 -31.87
C GLN A 482 8.00 -10.86 -32.99
N VAL A 483 7.11 -9.97 -33.40
CA VAL A 483 6.02 -10.22 -34.36
C VAL A 483 6.24 -9.33 -35.58
N GLN A 484 6.24 -9.96 -36.76
CA GLN A 484 5.99 -9.42 -38.11
C GLN A 484 6.83 -8.22 -38.63
N ALA A 485 7.51 -8.42 -39.77
CA ALA A 485 7.04 -7.95 -41.08
C ALA A 485 7.96 -8.47 -42.23
N GLY A 486 7.40 -8.66 -43.44
CA GLY A 486 8.18 -8.69 -44.70
C GLY A 486 8.40 -10.04 -45.40
N ASP A 487 7.40 -10.46 -46.20
CA ASP A 487 7.47 -11.12 -47.52
C ASP A 487 8.51 -12.21 -47.88
N VAL A 488 8.04 -13.34 -48.43
CA VAL A 488 8.24 -13.82 -49.84
C VAL A 488 7.97 -15.33 -49.98
N GLU A 489 6.95 -15.65 -50.79
CA GLU A 489 6.73 -16.83 -51.65
C GLU A 489 6.98 -18.32 -51.26
N LYS A 490 5.91 -19.09 -51.57
CA LYS A 490 5.86 -20.41 -52.27
C LYS A 490 6.00 -21.73 -51.49
N ARG A 491 5.03 -22.63 -51.82
CA ARG A 491 5.06 -24.11 -51.78
C ARG A 491 5.24 -24.72 -50.37
N GLY A 492 4.28 -25.41 -49.75
CA GLY A 492 3.05 -26.03 -50.24
C GLY A 492 3.17 -27.55 -50.23
N GLU A 493 2.60 -28.21 -49.21
CA GLU A 493 2.28 -29.65 -49.20
C GLU A 493 1.33 -29.97 -48.02
N ARG A 494 0.36 -30.85 -48.26
CA ARG A 494 -0.47 -31.48 -47.22
C ARG A 494 0.02 -32.92 -47.05
N ALA A 495 0.43 -33.33 -45.85
CA ALA A 495 0.54 -34.74 -45.50
C ALA A 495 0.36 -34.95 -43.99
N ASN A 496 -0.36 -36.02 -43.66
CA ASN A 496 -0.63 -36.49 -42.30
C ASN A 496 0.64 -36.97 -41.60
N ILE A 497 0.63 -37.07 -40.26
CA ILE A 497 0.61 -38.37 -39.55
C ILE A 497 0.46 -38.15 -38.02
N ILE A 498 -0.07 -39.17 -37.36
CA ILE A 498 -0.55 -39.24 -35.97
C ILE A 498 0.52 -39.86 -35.07
N ASP A 499 0.59 -39.38 -33.83
CA ASP A 499 0.83 -40.17 -32.61
C ASP A 499 0.18 -39.34 -31.46
N VAL A 500 -0.51 -39.87 -30.46
CA VAL A 500 -0.13 -40.97 -29.57
C VAL A 500 -1.35 -41.84 -29.20
N GLU A 501 -1.12 -43.15 -29.11
CA GLU A 501 -2.07 -44.16 -28.66
C GLU A 501 -2.39 -44.07 -27.14
N MET A 502 -3.63 -44.37 -26.75
CA MET A 502 -4.01 -45.35 -25.69
C MET A 502 -5.53 -45.36 -25.50
N GLY A 503 -6.12 -46.54 -25.26
CA GLY A 503 -7.56 -46.79 -25.26
C GLY A 503 -8.37 -46.03 -24.17
N THR A 504 -9.71 -45.99 -24.23
CA THR A 504 -10.58 -47.13 -24.55
C THR A 504 -11.88 -46.67 -25.21
N THR A 505 -12.31 -47.33 -26.29
CA THR A 505 -13.55 -47.00 -27.03
C THR A 505 -14.78 -47.66 -26.42
N LEU A 506 -15.87 -46.88 -26.36
CA LEU A 506 -17.17 -47.29 -25.86
C LEU A 506 -17.92 -48.06 -26.96
N TYR A 507 -18.34 -49.29 -26.68
CA TYR A 507 -19.08 -50.15 -27.62
C TYR A 507 -20.55 -50.23 -27.19
N VAL A 508 -21.47 -49.76 -28.03
CA VAL A 508 -22.91 -50.09 -27.96
C VAL A 508 -23.37 -50.34 -29.39
N SER A 509 -23.66 -51.60 -29.71
CA SER A 509 -24.06 -52.03 -31.05
C SER A 509 -25.57 -51.92 -31.27
N SER A 510 -25.96 -51.75 -32.53
CA SER A 510 -27.34 -51.74 -33.00
C SER A 510 -27.81 -53.14 -33.41
N SER A 511 -29.08 -53.44 -33.10
CA SER A 511 -30.04 -54.41 -33.67
C SER A 511 -29.61 -55.75 -34.30
N ARG A 512 -30.26 -56.83 -33.81
CA ARG A 512 -31.05 -57.83 -34.58
C ARG A 512 -31.90 -58.67 -33.58
N GLU A 513 -33.19 -58.93 -33.82
CA GLU A 513 -33.78 -59.97 -34.72
C GLU A 513 -33.20 -61.37 -34.47
N ASP A 514 -33.93 -62.44 -34.18
CA ASP A 514 -35.34 -62.69 -33.82
C ASP A 514 -35.36 -64.01 -33.03
N ASP A 515 -36.34 -64.24 -32.14
CA ASP A 515 -36.93 -65.58 -31.99
C ASP A 515 -38.31 -65.50 -31.32
N ILE A 516 -39.26 -66.25 -31.87
CA ILE A 516 -40.71 -66.09 -31.67
C ILE A 516 -41.25 -67.17 -30.73
N VAL A 517 -41.99 -66.77 -29.70
CA VAL A 517 -43.02 -67.64 -29.08
C VAL A 517 -44.27 -66.81 -28.77
N GLU A 518 -45.38 -67.26 -29.36
CA GLU A 518 -46.79 -66.89 -29.12
C GLU A 518 -47.18 -67.03 -27.61
N MET A 519 -48.27 -66.47 -27.06
CA MET A 519 -49.46 -65.83 -27.62
C MET A 519 -50.20 -65.04 -26.51
N ASP A 520 -51.25 -64.32 -26.95
CA ASP A 520 -52.45 -63.92 -26.22
C ASP A 520 -52.44 -62.68 -25.28
N GLU A 521 -53.35 -61.79 -25.68
CA GLU A 521 -53.62 -60.43 -25.25
C GLU A 521 -54.44 -60.34 -23.95
N GLU A 522 -54.16 -59.31 -23.13
CA GLU A 522 -55.10 -58.38 -22.43
C GLU A 522 -56.39 -58.86 -21.71
N PRO A 523 -57.05 -58.00 -20.88
CA PRO A 523 -56.68 -56.68 -20.33
C PRO A 523 -56.86 -56.58 -18.79
N LEU A 524 -56.93 -55.34 -18.28
CA LEU A 524 -57.37 -54.90 -16.94
C LEU A 524 -56.29 -54.97 -15.85
N GLU A 525 -56.19 -54.04 -14.89
CA GLU A 525 -56.80 -52.70 -14.72
C GLU A 525 -55.90 -51.92 -13.73
N GLU A 526 -55.64 -50.64 -13.97
CA GLU A 526 -55.16 -49.76 -12.89
C GLU A 526 -56.35 -49.33 -12.02
N PRO A 527 -56.14 -49.15 -10.71
CA PRO A 527 -56.75 -48.03 -10.01
C PRO A 527 -55.70 -47.00 -9.62
N GLU A 528 -55.79 -45.82 -10.24
CA GLU A 528 -55.20 -44.58 -9.70
C GLU A 528 -55.87 -44.22 -8.35
N GLY A 529 -55.20 -43.37 -7.56
CA GLY A 529 -55.67 -42.90 -6.24
C GLY A 529 -54.49 -42.45 -5.37
N SER A 530 -53.67 -41.45 -5.77
CA SER A 530 -54.00 -40.06 -6.10
C SER A 530 -54.31 -39.18 -4.88
N SER A 531 -53.47 -38.15 -4.71
CA SER A 531 -53.70 -36.87 -4.01
C SER A 531 -54.10 -36.87 -2.52
N SER A 532 -53.31 -36.18 -1.68
CA SER A 532 -53.52 -34.73 -1.52
C SER A 532 -52.55 -34.10 -0.53
N SER A 533 -52.13 -32.88 -0.85
CA SER A 533 -51.59 -31.92 0.12
C SER A 533 -52.68 -31.45 1.10
N VAL A 534 -52.29 -30.94 2.27
CA VAL A 534 -52.62 -29.56 2.72
C VAL A 534 -51.93 -29.26 4.07
N SER A 535 -51.42 -28.04 4.18
CA SER A 535 -50.73 -27.49 5.34
C SER A 535 -51.59 -27.47 6.62
N VAL A 536 -51.12 -28.13 7.67
CA VAL A 536 -51.63 -27.91 9.04
C VAL A 536 -50.86 -26.76 9.69
N LYS A 537 -51.56 -25.66 9.99
CA LYS A 537 -51.08 -24.63 10.92
C LYS A 537 -51.87 -24.71 12.23
N LYS A 538 -51.36 -25.59 13.10
CA LYS A 538 -51.25 -25.46 14.57
C LYS A 538 -52.26 -24.54 15.28
N GLU A 539 -53.03 -25.12 16.20
CA GLU A 539 -53.10 -24.64 17.59
C GLU A 539 -53.44 -25.81 18.56
N SER A 540 -53.08 -25.66 19.82
CA SER A 540 -52.90 -26.77 20.78
C SER A 540 -54.00 -26.88 21.83
N SER A 541 -54.12 -28.06 22.46
CA SER A 541 -54.76 -28.23 23.77
C SER A 541 -54.04 -27.37 24.84
N GLU A 542 -54.52 -27.17 26.07
CA GLU A 542 -55.40 -28.00 26.91
C GLU A 542 -55.92 -27.16 28.11
N GLY A 543 -57.07 -27.50 28.73
CA GLY A 543 -57.41 -26.86 30.02
C GLY A 543 -58.85 -26.95 30.55
N SER A 544 -59.09 -27.90 31.45
CA SER A 544 -60.02 -27.80 32.61
C SER A 544 -61.55 -27.89 32.43
N ALA A 545 -62.06 -29.11 32.66
CA ALA A 545 -63.09 -29.48 33.64
C ALA A 545 -64.52 -28.86 33.68
N ALA A 546 -65.49 -29.80 33.75
CA ALA A 546 -66.69 -29.84 34.62
C ALA A 546 -68.08 -29.36 34.13
N ALA A 547 -68.90 -30.39 33.83
CA ALA A 547 -70.27 -30.62 34.29
C ALA A 547 -71.48 -29.93 33.57
N PRO A 548 -72.68 -30.56 33.56
CA PRO A 548 -73.63 -30.41 32.45
C PRO A 548 -75.04 -29.94 32.83
N ALA A 549 -75.84 -29.48 31.85
CA ALA A 549 -77.29 -29.34 32.01
C ALA A 549 -78.08 -29.24 30.68
N ILE A 550 -79.13 -30.08 30.56
CA ILE A 550 -80.48 -29.72 30.08
C ILE A 550 -80.68 -29.51 28.55
N MET A 551 -81.00 -30.64 27.90
CA MET A 551 -82.15 -30.92 26.99
C MET A 551 -83.41 -30.02 27.16
N PRO A 552 -84.46 -30.00 26.28
CA PRO A 552 -84.74 -30.89 25.13
C PRO A 552 -85.46 -30.22 23.90
N LEU A 553 -85.91 -31.05 22.93
CA LEU A 553 -87.21 -31.08 22.19
C LEU A 553 -87.84 -29.75 21.64
N THR A 554 -88.60 -29.71 20.52
CA THR A 554 -89.51 -30.71 19.94
C THR A 554 -90.01 -30.31 18.52
N LYS A 555 -90.35 -31.31 17.67
CA LYS A 555 -91.52 -31.43 16.76
C LYS A 555 -91.83 -30.36 15.66
N GLN A 556 -92.06 -30.78 14.40
CA GLN A 556 -93.36 -31.17 13.75
C GLN A 556 -94.39 -30.01 13.67
N GLU A 557 -95.22 -29.79 12.63
CA GLU A 557 -95.71 -30.70 11.56
C GLU A 557 -96.30 -29.89 10.35
N ASP A 558 -96.65 -30.61 9.28
CA ASP A 558 -97.27 -30.18 8.00
C ASP A 558 -98.60 -29.38 8.06
N LYS A 559 -98.90 -28.52 7.06
CA LYS A 559 -99.89 -28.78 5.95
C LYS A 559 -100.32 -27.58 5.07
N ILE A 560 -100.10 -27.75 3.75
CA ILE A 560 -100.98 -27.58 2.55
C ILE A 560 -102.28 -26.69 2.61
N ILE A 561 -102.50 -25.85 1.56
CA ILE A 561 -103.72 -25.72 0.67
C ILE A 561 -103.99 -24.27 0.15
N ASP A 562 -103.70 -24.07 -1.16
CA ASP A 562 -104.45 -23.41 -2.26
C ASP A 562 -105.02 -21.97 -2.34
N THR A 563 -104.71 -21.38 -3.52
CA THR A 563 -105.59 -20.73 -4.54
C THR A 563 -105.74 -19.21 -4.75
N LYS A 564 -105.61 -18.84 -6.05
CA LYS A 564 -106.23 -17.74 -6.84
C LYS A 564 -105.80 -16.29 -6.53
N SER A 565 -105.86 -15.30 -7.44
CA SER A 565 -105.97 -15.14 -8.92
C SER A 565 -106.50 -13.71 -9.19
N ALA A 566 -105.88 -12.88 -10.06
CA ALA A 566 -106.55 -11.90 -10.96
C ALA A 566 -105.59 -10.87 -11.65
N HIS A 567 -106.07 -10.37 -12.80
CA HIS A 567 -105.63 -9.31 -13.74
C HIS A 567 -105.07 -7.96 -13.16
N SER A 568 -104.51 -6.99 -13.91
CA SER A 568 -104.80 -6.47 -15.29
C SER A 568 -103.65 -5.59 -15.89
N VAL A 569 -103.44 -5.49 -17.23
CA VAL A 569 -103.80 -4.38 -18.18
C VAL A 569 -102.98 -3.05 -18.06
N THR A 570 -102.54 -2.26 -19.08
CA THR A 570 -102.26 -2.32 -20.56
C THR A 570 -101.67 -0.93 -21.01
N THR A 571 -101.10 -0.79 -22.24
CA THR A 571 -100.83 0.44 -23.09
C THR A 571 -99.35 0.90 -23.26
N VAL A 572 -98.85 1.49 -24.39
CA VAL A 572 -99.11 1.43 -25.88
C VAL A 572 -97.98 2.14 -26.68
N GLY A 573 -97.61 1.64 -27.89
CA GLY A 573 -97.28 2.44 -29.12
C GLY A 573 -95.81 2.83 -29.48
N THR A 574 -95.41 3.18 -30.74
CA THR A 574 -95.97 3.02 -32.13
C THR A 574 -94.92 3.38 -33.24
N THR A 575 -94.82 2.59 -34.35
CA THR A 575 -94.29 2.89 -35.77
C THR A 575 -92.87 3.45 -36.03
N SER A 576 -92.12 3.08 -37.10
CA SER A 576 -92.40 3.14 -38.58
C SER A 576 -91.44 2.30 -39.48
N GLY A 577 -91.87 1.86 -40.69
CA GLY A 577 -91.07 1.10 -41.73
C GLY A 577 -90.56 1.99 -42.90
N PRO A 578 -90.56 1.58 -44.20
CA PRO A 578 -90.83 0.25 -44.84
C PRO A 578 -89.99 -0.09 -46.15
N MET A 579 -90.32 -1.22 -46.83
CA MET A 579 -90.06 -1.62 -48.26
C MET A 579 -88.60 -1.76 -48.78
N GLY A 580 -88.19 -2.70 -49.65
CA GLY A 580 -88.78 -3.88 -50.34
C GLY A 580 -87.62 -4.68 -51.04
N GLU A 581 -87.69 -5.41 -52.16
CA GLU A 581 -88.72 -5.86 -53.13
C GLU A 581 -88.24 -7.17 -53.87
N GLU A 582 -89.17 -8.04 -54.32
CA GLU A 582 -89.27 -8.94 -55.52
C GLU A 582 -88.05 -9.74 -56.11
N GLU A 583 -88.11 -11.10 -56.19
CA GLU A 583 -88.39 -11.97 -57.39
C GLU A 583 -87.10 -12.41 -58.15
N GLU A 584 -86.94 -13.56 -58.83
CA GLU A 584 -87.74 -14.79 -59.11
C GLU A 584 -86.75 -15.96 -59.47
N LEU A 585 -87.18 -17.23 -59.41
CA LEU A 585 -86.92 -18.42 -60.30
C LEU A 585 -85.50 -18.69 -60.92
N ASP A 586 -85.05 -19.91 -61.27
CA ASP A 586 -85.61 -21.28 -61.31
C ASP A 586 -84.47 -22.35 -61.47
N GLU A 587 -84.83 -23.60 -61.79
CA GLU A 587 -84.02 -24.67 -62.44
C GLU A 587 -83.07 -25.56 -61.58
N GLU A 588 -83.66 -26.68 -61.13
CA GLU A 588 -83.35 -28.11 -61.40
C GLU A 588 -81.94 -28.62 -61.80
N ASP A 589 -81.70 -29.88 -61.41
CA ASP A 589 -80.76 -30.89 -61.97
C ASP A 589 -79.23 -30.63 -61.90
N GLU A 590 -78.34 -31.64 -61.87
CA GLU A 590 -78.33 -33.07 -61.46
C GLU A 590 -76.80 -33.44 -61.39
N PHE A 591 -76.43 -34.67 -61.01
CA PHE A 591 -75.06 -35.24 -61.17
C PHE A 591 -73.92 -34.67 -60.30
N GLU A 592 -72.85 -35.41 -59.94
CA GLU A 592 -72.63 -36.87 -59.90
C GLU A 592 -71.46 -37.21 -58.97
N ILE A 593 -71.42 -38.48 -58.57
CA ILE A 593 -70.35 -39.21 -57.88
C ILE A 593 -68.93 -38.79 -58.31
N HIS A 594 -68.02 -38.64 -57.35
CA HIS A 594 -66.65 -39.14 -57.56
C HIS A 594 -66.05 -39.81 -56.32
N LEU A 595 -66.02 -41.14 -56.38
CA LEU A 595 -65.12 -42.00 -55.63
C LEU A 595 -63.70 -41.85 -56.22
N PHE A 596 -62.65 -41.70 -55.40
CA PHE A 596 -61.38 -42.46 -55.50
C PHE A 596 -60.32 -42.00 -54.46
N TYR A 597 -59.64 -43.01 -53.90
CA TYR A 597 -58.53 -42.98 -52.91
C TYR A 597 -58.86 -42.56 -51.47
#